data_AF-W4M1A7-F1
#
_entry.id   AF-W4M1A7-F1
#
_cell.length_a   1.000
_cell.length_b   1.000
_cell.length_c   1.000
_cell.angle_alpha   90.00
_cell.angle_beta   90.00
_cell.angle_gamma   90.00
#
_symmetry.space_group_name_H-M   'P 1'
#
loop_
_entity.id
_entity.type
_entity.pdbx_description
1 polymer ?
#
loop_
_entity_poly.entity_id
_entity_poly.type
_entity_poly.pdbx_seq_one_letter_code
_entity_poly.pdbx_strand_id
1 'polypeptide(L)'
;MAETTFKIHPAIGIARVGNSDDYYLGPESMAGMPIAEPELSGGLPIQPGTEDTTITSADLRDGEGKLKRQAARFRIYQYANAGEHYPNGGGQEVQIGSEVDGKRVKDIVWTVHLANKKANSWKVIGATPFENGTTELPLRNNTFASTNNPADPRRLTHLVIDAGPRALYASTQSMVQFDKSTESGYWNAQTKTVTGLPNYPQSFPASDHAGSQGITTLGAMTAESTGRLLVLGGHGMACGFDNDGAFSSAQPLNHNTDNE
;
A
#
# COMPACT_ATOMS: atom_id res chain seq x y z
N MET A 1 9.05 -35.13 7.94
CA MET A 1 9.86 -33.97 7.48
C MET A 1 9.33 -32.76 8.20
N ALA A 2 10.19 -31.94 8.79
CA ALA A 2 9.74 -30.68 9.39
C ALA A 2 9.16 -29.80 8.27
N GLU A 3 7.98 -29.21 8.50
CA GLU A 3 7.25 -28.45 7.49
C GLU A 3 7.75 -27.01 7.50
N THR A 4 8.41 -26.60 6.41
CA THR A 4 8.89 -25.23 6.25
C THR A 4 7.71 -24.28 6.07
N THR A 5 7.58 -23.32 6.97
CA THR A 5 6.53 -22.28 6.91
C THR A 5 7.13 -20.96 6.43
N PHE A 6 6.51 -20.33 5.44
CA PHE A 6 6.87 -18.97 5.00
C PHE A 6 6.02 -17.92 5.69
N LYS A 7 6.65 -16.80 6.10
CA LYS A 7 5.96 -15.61 6.61
C LYS A 7 6.47 -14.36 5.92
N ILE A 8 5.56 -13.41 5.71
CA ILE A 8 5.90 -12.08 5.21
C ILE A 8 6.14 -11.17 6.41
N HIS A 9 7.24 -10.43 6.39
CA HIS A 9 7.55 -9.40 7.38
C HIS A 9 7.91 -8.06 6.70
N PRO A 10 7.43 -6.92 7.23
CA PRO A 10 6.50 -6.82 8.35
C PRO A 10 5.11 -7.38 7.99
N ALA A 11 4.34 -7.80 8.99
CA ALA A 11 2.96 -8.23 8.77
C ALA A 11 2.06 -7.06 8.31
N ILE A 12 2.42 -5.84 8.75
CA ILE A 12 1.77 -4.59 8.36
C ILE A 12 2.88 -3.63 7.94
N GLY A 13 2.93 -3.31 6.65
CA GLY A 13 3.85 -2.29 6.12
C GLY A 13 3.25 -0.90 6.19
N ILE A 14 4.10 0.11 6.40
CA ILE A 14 3.69 1.52 6.47
C ILE A 14 4.43 2.30 5.37
N ALA A 15 3.69 2.66 4.33
CA ALA A 15 4.12 3.62 3.33
C ALA A 15 3.59 5.02 3.65
N ARG A 16 4.31 6.05 3.23
CA ARG A 16 3.88 7.46 3.37
C ARG A 16 3.86 8.14 2.01
N VAL A 17 2.88 9.02 1.85
CA VAL A 17 2.74 9.86 0.65
C VAL A 17 3.83 10.92 0.59
N GLY A 18 4.13 11.38 -0.62
CA GLY A 18 5.09 12.44 -0.93
C GLY A 18 4.89 12.88 -2.38
N ASN A 19 5.13 14.15 -2.69
CA ASN A 19 4.87 14.71 -4.02
C ASN A 19 6.07 14.62 -4.99
N SER A 20 7.13 13.91 -4.61
CA SER A 20 8.26 13.53 -5.48
C SER A 20 8.04 12.16 -6.12
N ASP A 21 8.68 11.93 -7.26
CA ASP A 21 8.82 10.59 -7.85
C ASP A 21 9.87 9.75 -7.11
N ASP A 22 10.82 10.39 -6.42
CA ASP A 22 11.81 9.74 -5.58
C ASP A 22 11.19 9.21 -4.28
N TYR A 23 11.88 8.25 -3.67
CA TYR A 23 11.48 7.64 -2.42
C TYR A 23 12.66 7.30 -1.51
N TYR A 24 12.36 7.01 -0.25
CA TYR A 24 13.23 6.34 0.70
C TYR A 24 12.48 5.14 1.31
N LEU A 25 13.19 4.25 2.01
CA LEU A 25 12.57 3.10 2.67
C LEU A 25 12.14 3.44 4.10
N GLY A 26 11.00 2.91 4.52
CA GLY A 26 10.55 3.02 5.91
C GLY A 26 11.52 2.35 6.89
N PRO A 27 11.45 2.72 8.18
CA PRO A 27 12.29 2.10 9.20
C PRO A 27 11.97 0.61 9.36
N GLU A 28 13.02 -0.20 9.54
CA GLU A 28 12.90 -1.64 9.83
C GLU A 28 13.35 -2.01 11.25
N SER A 29 13.78 -1.01 12.04
CA SER A 29 14.04 -1.11 13.47
C SER A 29 13.01 -0.30 14.26
N MET A 30 12.76 -0.68 15.51
CA MET A 30 11.89 0.10 16.39
C MET A 30 12.57 1.38 16.85
N ALA A 31 11.77 2.43 17.01
CA ALA A 31 12.21 3.72 17.54
C ALA A 31 12.96 3.55 18.87
N GLY A 32 14.17 4.11 18.96
CA GLY A 32 14.97 4.11 20.19
C GLY A 32 15.74 2.81 20.47
N MET A 33 15.64 1.77 19.63
CA MET A 33 16.49 0.59 19.79
C MET A 33 17.94 0.88 19.39
N PRO A 34 18.95 0.30 20.05
CA PRO A 34 20.32 0.37 19.56
C PRO A 34 20.42 -0.22 18.14
N ILE A 35 21.18 0.45 17.28
CA ILE A 35 21.54 -0.04 15.94
C ILE A 35 23.06 -0.09 15.80
N ALA A 36 23.56 -0.66 14.70
CA ALA A 36 25.00 -0.85 14.48
C ALA A 36 25.80 0.47 14.52
N GLU A 37 25.16 1.58 14.18
CA GLU A 37 25.72 2.92 14.31
C GLU A 37 25.47 3.47 15.74
N PRO A 38 26.50 3.57 16.60
CA PRO A 38 26.33 3.79 18.03
C PRO A 38 25.80 5.18 18.41
N GLU A 39 25.94 6.17 17.53
CA GLU A 39 25.43 7.54 17.73
C GLU A 39 23.97 7.71 17.31
N LEU A 40 23.38 6.67 16.71
CA LEU A 40 22.01 6.65 16.23
C LEU A 40 21.18 5.64 17.02
N SER A 41 19.86 5.83 16.98
CA SER A 41 18.90 4.86 17.48
C SER A 41 17.94 4.46 16.38
N GLY A 42 17.30 3.31 16.51
CA GLY A 42 16.41 2.72 15.53
C GLY A 42 15.16 3.56 15.28
N GLY A 43 14.33 3.09 14.35
CA GLY A 43 13.18 3.84 13.87
C GLY A 43 13.51 4.89 12.81
N LEU A 44 14.70 4.82 12.23
CA LEU A 44 15.16 5.75 11.19
C LEU A 44 14.91 5.18 9.78
N PRO A 45 14.57 6.02 8.79
CA PRO A 45 14.36 5.57 7.42
C PRO A 45 15.68 5.16 6.75
N ILE A 46 15.58 4.31 5.73
CA ILE A 46 16.71 3.64 5.09
C ILE A 46 16.86 4.13 3.64
N GLN A 47 18.11 4.28 3.20
CA GLN A 47 18.47 4.63 1.83
C GLN A 47 18.04 3.51 0.86
N PRO A 48 17.36 3.82 -0.27
CA PRO A 48 17.05 2.81 -1.27
C PRO A 48 18.31 2.08 -1.78
N GLY A 49 18.20 0.76 -1.96
CA GLY A 49 19.29 -0.08 -2.46
C GLY A 49 20.33 -0.47 -1.41
N THR A 50 20.14 -0.10 -0.15
CA THR A 50 20.98 -0.56 0.96
C THR A 50 20.19 -1.47 1.91
N GLU A 51 20.92 -2.22 2.74
CA GLU A 51 20.30 -3.08 3.75
C GLU A 51 19.69 -2.23 4.87
N ASP A 52 20.46 -1.32 5.46
CA ASP A 52 20.11 -0.61 6.68
C ASP A 52 20.76 0.78 6.80
N THR A 53 21.37 1.30 5.73
CA THR A 53 22.00 2.63 5.76
C THR A 53 20.97 3.71 6.00
N THR A 54 21.11 4.43 7.12
CA THR A 54 20.16 5.46 7.52
C THR A 54 20.28 6.71 6.64
N ILE A 55 19.15 7.34 6.32
CA ILE A 55 19.11 8.66 5.67
C ILE A 55 19.10 9.81 6.67
N THR A 56 19.44 11.01 6.20
CA THR A 56 19.36 12.25 6.98
C THR A 56 18.14 13.09 6.59
N SER A 57 17.91 14.20 7.31
CA SER A 57 16.88 15.16 6.95
C SER A 57 17.10 15.82 5.58
N ALA A 58 18.35 15.89 5.11
CA ALA A 58 18.68 16.41 3.79
C ALA A 58 18.16 15.51 2.66
N ASP A 59 17.91 14.22 2.95
CA ASP A 59 17.49 13.23 1.96
C ASP A 59 15.97 13.11 1.83
N LEU A 60 15.20 13.72 2.75
CA LEU A 60 13.73 13.66 2.76
C LEU A 60 13.08 14.36 1.57
N ARG A 61 13.81 15.25 0.90
CA ARG A 61 13.35 15.98 -0.27
C ARG A 61 14.25 15.69 -1.47
N ASP A 62 13.69 15.77 -2.66
CA ASP A 62 14.46 15.71 -3.90
C ASP A 62 15.15 17.07 -4.21
N GLY A 63 15.87 17.12 -5.34
CA GLY A 63 16.57 18.33 -5.77
C GLY A 63 15.66 19.51 -6.09
N GLU A 64 14.35 19.28 -6.27
CA GLU A 64 13.34 20.32 -6.49
C GLU A 64 12.63 20.72 -5.18
N GLY A 65 13.00 20.12 -4.04
CA GLY A 65 12.39 20.36 -2.75
C GLY A 65 11.06 19.63 -2.54
N LYS A 66 10.65 18.74 -3.45
CA LYS A 66 9.45 17.91 -3.26
C LYS A 66 9.72 16.84 -2.21
N LEU A 67 8.71 16.52 -1.42
CA LEU A 67 8.80 15.49 -0.38
C LEU A 67 8.86 14.10 -1.03
N LYS A 68 9.91 13.34 -0.73
CA LYS A 68 10.05 11.95 -1.16
C LYS A 68 9.02 11.06 -0.48
N ARG A 69 8.56 10.04 -1.20
CA ARG A 69 7.66 9.02 -0.66
C ARG A 69 8.42 8.08 0.28
N GLN A 70 7.73 7.52 1.27
CA GLN A 70 8.28 6.41 2.07
C GLN A 70 7.71 5.09 1.54
N ALA A 71 8.58 4.22 1.05
CA ALA A 71 8.22 2.87 0.62
C ALA A 71 8.23 1.91 1.81
N ALA A 72 7.24 1.03 1.90
CA ALA A 72 7.28 -0.13 2.80
C ALA A 72 8.01 -1.28 2.11
N ARG A 73 9.07 -1.79 2.75
CA ARG A 73 9.79 -2.98 2.27
C ARG A 73 9.25 -4.24 2.97
N PHE A 74 8.99 -5.28 2.18
CA PHE A 74 8.52 -6.57 2.65
C PHE A 74 9.48 -7.68 2.23
N ARG A 75 9.68 -8.63 3.14
CA ARG A 75 10.58 -9.77 3.00
C ARG A 75 9.82 -11.06 3.28
N ILE A 76 10.30 -12.17 2.73
CA ILE A 76 9.81 -13.50 3.08
C ILE A 76 10.83 -14.16 3.99
N TYR A 77 10.38 -14.82 5.04
CA TYR A 77 11.20 -15.62 5.94
C TYR A 77 10.69 -17.06 5.97
N GLN A 78 11.61 -18.02 5.99
CA GLN A 78 11.34 -19.43 6.23
C GLN A 78 11.62 -19.79 7.69
N TYR A 79 10.78 -20.67 8.23
CA TYR A 79 10.90 -21.20 9.59
C TYR A 79 10.86 -22.73 9.53
N ALA A 80 11.86 -23.38 10.13
CA ALA A 80 11.99 -24.84 10.12
C ALA A 80 10.92 -25.55 10.98
N ASN A 81 10.36 -24.87 11.97
CA ASN A 81 9.29 -25.39 12.82
C ASN A 81 8.09 -24.44 12.75
N ALA A 82 6.91 -24.98 12.44
CA ALA A 82 5.66 -24.28 12.62
C ALA A 82 5.48 -23.97 14.12
N GLY A 83 5.44 -22.70 14.47
CA GLY A 83 5.10 -22.21 15.81
C GLY A 83 3.82 -21.41 15.77
N GLU A 84 3.16 -21.24 16.90
CA GLU A 84 1.91 -20.44 16.96
C GLU A 84 2.17 -18.93 16.89
N HIS A 85 3.41 -18.47 17.14
CA HIS A 85 3.77 -17.06 17.26
C HIS A 85 4.94 -16.70 16.34
N TYR A 86 4.81 -15.57 15.64
CA TYR A 86 5.83 -15.01 14.74
C TYR A 86 5.88 -13.48 14.86
N PRO A 87 7.05 -12.86 14.67
CA PRO A 87 8.37 -13.49 14.52
C PRO A 87 8.86 -14.12 15.84
N ASN A 88 9.57 -15.25 15.77
CA ASN A 88 10.11 -15.97 16.94
C ASN A 88 11.64 -15.94 17.04
N GLY A 89 12.30 -15.11 16.23
CA GLY A 89 13.77 -15.00 16.16
C GLY A 89 14.48 -16.10 15.36
N GLY A 90 13.80 -17.19 14.98
CA GLY A 90 14.38 -18.30 14.22
C GLY A 90 14.22 -18.23 12.70
N GLY A 91 13.72 -17.12 12.17
CA GLY A 91 13.43 -16.96 10.75
C GLY A 91 14.69 -16.74 9.93
N GLN A 92 14.80 -17.41 8.79
CA GLN A 92 15.85 -17.16 7.79
C GLN A 92 15.23 -16.47 6.58
N GLU A 93 15.83 -15.39 6.11
CA GLU A 93 15.29 -14.66 4.96
C GLU A 93 15.34 -15.53 3.69
N VAL A 94 14.26 -15.50 2.92
CA VAL A 94 14.14 -16.14 1.60
C VAL A 94 14.27 -15.05 0.54
N GLN A 95 15.33 -15.16 -0.25
CA GLN A 95 15.64 -14.32 -1.39
C GLN A 95 15.64 -15.16 -2.66
N ILE A 96 15.65 -14.50 -3.82
CA ILE A 96 15.97 -15.16 -5.08
C ILE A 96 17.36 -15.80 -4.95
N GLY A 97 17.47 -17.09 -5.25
CA GLY A 97 18.69 -17.89 -5.09
C GLY A 97 18.83 -18.64 -3.76
N SER A 98 18.01 -18.33 -2.74
CA SER A 98 17.98 -19.08 -1.48
C SER A 98 17.62 -20.55 -1.70
N GLU A 99 18.17 -21.42 -0.86
CA GLU A 99 17.80 -22.84 -0.81
C GLU A 99 16.68 -23.07 0.21
N VAL A 100 15.64 -23.76 -0.23
CA VAL A 100 14.42 -24.05 0.52
C VAL A 100 14.02 -25.49 0.22
N ASP A 101 14.01 -26.35 1.23
CA ASP A 101 13.69 -27.79 1.10
C ASP A 101 14.46 -28.49 -0.06
N GLY A 102 15.74 -28.15 -0.23
CA GLY A 102 16.60 -28.70 -1.30
C GLY A 102 16.33 -28.17 -2.70
N LYS A 103 15.56 -27.07 -2.82
CA LYS A 103 15.30 -26.36 -4.08
C LYS A 103 15.78 -24.92 -4.00
N ARG A 104 16.35 -24.44 -5.10
CA ARG A 104 16.71 -23.04 -5.27
C ARG A 104 15.50 -22.19 -5.69
N VAL A 105 15.26 -21.10 -4.98
CA VAL A 105 14.24 -20.10 -5.32
C VAL A 105 14.63 -19.41 -6.64
N LYS A 106 13.85 -19.63 -7.69
CA LYS A 106 14.06 -19.01 -9.01
C LYS A 106 13.58 -17.56 -9.04
N ASP A 107 12.46 -17.29 -8.38
CA ASP A 107 11.82 -15.98 -8.36
C ASP A 107 10.86 -15.89 -7.17
N ILE A 108 10.46 -14.68 -6.82
CA ILE A 108 9.41 -14.38 -5.86
C ILE A 108 8.34 -13.55 -6.58
N VAL A 109 7.08 -14.00 -6.52
CA VAL A 109 5.97 -13.28 -7.13
C VAL A 109 5.15 -12.61 -6.04
N TRP A 110 5.01 -11.29 -6.14
CA TRP A 110 4.20 -10.51 -5.21
C TRP A 110 2.87 -10.16 -5.85
N THR A 111 1.79 -10.22 -5.08
CA THR A 111 0.49 -9.64 -5.44
C THR A 111 0.05 -8.70 -4.34
N VAL A 112 -0.29 -7.46 -4.69
CA VAL A 112 -0.71 -6.41 -3.77
C VAL A 112 -2.00 -5.80 -4.28
N HIS A 113 -2.96 -5.55 -3.39
CA HIS A 113 -4.25 -4.94 -3.73
C HIS A 113 -4.52 -3.78 -2.77
N LEU A 114 -4.43 -2.55 -3.28
CA LEU A 114 -4.68 -1.33 -2.53
C LEU A 114 -6.04 -0.73 -2.91
N ALA A 115 -6.76 -0.26 -1.89
CA ALA A 115 -8.02 0.47 -2.07
C ALA A 115 -8.20 1.54 -0.98
N ASN A 116 -8.91 2.61 -1.30
CA ASN A 116 -9.38 3.62 -0.35
C ASN A 116 -10.91 3.61 -0.32
N LYS A 117 -11.48 3.17 0.81
CA LYS A 117 -12.93 3.08 1.03
C LYS A 117 -13.50 4.22 1.88
N LYS A 118 -12.70 5.25 2.18
CA LYS A 118 -13.05 6.29 3.15
C LYS A 118 -14.35 7.02 2.81
N ALA A 119 -14.58 7.37 1.55
CA ALA A 119 -15.77 8.12 1.16
C ALA A 119 -17.06 7.29 1.22
N ASN A 120 -16.96 5.95 1.20
CA ASN A 120 -18.07 5.02 1.40
C ASN A 120 -18.11 4.38 2.81
N SER A 121 -17.46 5.01 3.80
CA SER A 121 -17.41 4.50 5.17
C SER A 121 -18.25 5.34 6.12
N TRP A 122 -18.37 4.91 7.38
CA TRP A 122 -19.04 5.64 8.46
C TRP A 122 -18.22 6.87 8.90
N LYS A 123 -18.92 7.92 9.35
CA LYS A 123 -18.28 9.06 10.00
C LYS A 123 -17.69 8.65 11.35
N VAL A 124 -16.52 9.20 11.68
CA VAL A 124 -15.89 9.01 12.99
C VAL A 124 -16.32 10.17 13.89
N ILE A 125 -17.26 9.92 14.80
CA ILE A 125 -17.80 10.93 15.73
C ILE A 125 -17.33 10.70 17.19
N GLY A 126 -16.03 10.40 17.34
CA GLY A 126 -15.42 10.07 18.63
C GLY A 126 -15.78 8.67 19.15
N ALA A 127 -15.30 8.33 20.35
CA ALA A 127 -15.53 7.01 20.97
C ALA A 127 -16.89 6.89 21.67
N THR A 128 -17.48 8.02 22.09
CA THR A 128 -18.69 8.10 22.91
C THR A 128 -19.91 7.34 22.36
N PRO A 129 -20.18 7.33 21.03
CA PRO A 129 -21.28 6.54 20.49
C PRO A 129 -21.11 5.03 20.75
N PHE A 130 -19.88 4.52 20.73
CA PHE A 130 -19.59 3.11 20.96
C PHE A 130 -19.70 2.74 22.44
N GLU A 131 -19.34 3.65 23.34
CA GLU A 131 -19.45 3.45 24.80
C GLU A 131 -20.92 3.34 25.25
N ASN A 132 -21.83 4.03 24.56
CA ASN A 132 -23.26 4.01 24.85
C ASN A 132 -24.03 2.91 24.10
N GLY A 133 -23.33 2.02 23.40
CA GLY A 133 -23.95 0.94 22.63
C GLY A 133 -24.70 1.41 21.37
N THR A 134 -24.47 2.65 20.91
CA THR A 134 -25.00 3.12 19.64
C THR A 134 -24.26 2.44 18.50
N THR A 135 -24.99 1.64 17.72
CA THR A 135 -24.46 0.89 16.56
C THR A 135 -24.67 1.61 15.22
N GLU A 136 -25.43 2.71 15.22
CA GLU A 136 -25.78 3.46 14.01
C GLU A 136 -24.96 4.74 13.92
N LEU A 137 -23.84 4.65 13.20
CA LEU A 137 -23.12 5.84 12.75
C LEU A 137 -23.66 6.29 11.39
N PRO A 138 -23.74 7.60 11.11
CA PRO A 138 -24.08 8.05 9.77
C PRO A 138 -22.96 7.69 8.79
N LEU A 139 -23.32 7.29 7.58
CA LEU A 139 -22.36 7.18 6.49
C LEU A 139 -21.77 8.54 6.13
N ARG A 140 -20.54 8.56 5.65
CA ARG A 140 -20.03 9.65 4.81
C ARG A 140 -20.81 9.65 3.50
N ASN A 141 -20.99 10.85 2.93
CA ASN A 141 -21.74 11.04 1.70
C ASN A 141 -23.13 10.36 1.76
N ASN A 142 -23.85 10.45 2.89
CA ASN A 142 -25.06 9.65 3.17
C ASN A 142 -26.26 9.94 2.25
N THR A 143 -26.21 11.02 1.48
CA THR A 143 -27.20 11.37 0.44
C THR A 143 -26.77 10.95 -0.96
N PHE A 144 -25.52 10.50 -1.14
CA PHE A 144 -25.00 10.07 -2.44
C PHE A 144 -25.84 8.92 -2.99
N ALA A 145 -26.12 8.97 -4.29
CA ALA A 145 -27.00 8.00 -4.96
C ALA A 145 -28.40 7.90 -4.33
N SER A 146 -28.84 8.91 -3.55
CA SER A 146 -30.13 8.92 -2.84
C SER A 146 -30.34 7.69 -1.95
N THR A 147 -29.26 7.16 -1.36
CA THR A 147 -29.28 5.93 -0.56
C THR A 147 -28.26 5.97 0.58
N ASN A 148 -28.63 5.38 1.71
CA ASN A 148 -27.78 5.17 2.87
C ASN A 148 -27.28 3.70 2.99
N ASN A 149 -27.42 2.89 1.94
CA ASN A 149 -26.92 1.52 1.91
C ASN A 149 -25.45 1.51 1.43
N PRO A 150 -24.45 1.20 2.27
CA PRO A 150 -23.04 1.22 1.87
C PRO A 150 -22.69 0.15 0.81
N ALA A 151 -23.55 -0.85 0.62
CA ALA A 151 -23.41 -1.87 -0.40
C ALA A 151 -24.11 -1.51 -1.73
N ASP A 152 -24.69 -0.31 -1.86
CA ASP A 152 -25.27 0.14 -3.13
C ASP A 152 -24.19 0.14 -4.25
N PRO A 153 -24.44 -0.48 -5.41
CA PRO A 153 -23.45 -0.56 -6.48
C PRO A 153 -22.91 0.80 -6.93
N ARG A 154 -23.74 1.85 -7.01
CA ARG A 154 -23.27 3.19 -7.40
C ARG A 154 -22.36 3.78 -6.34
N ARG A 155 -22.64 3.54 -5.06
CA ARG A 155 -21.72 3.96 -4.00
C ARG A 155 -20.39 3.23 -4.10
N LEU A 156 -20.41 1.92 -4.35
CA LEU A 156 -19.18 1.15 -4.51
C LEU A 156 -18.37 1.60 -5.74
N THR A 157 -19.01 1.92 -6.86
CA THR A 157 -18.31 2.34 -8.09
C THR A 157 -17.89 3.79 -8.13
N HIS A 158 -18.41 4.66 -7.27
CA HIS A 158 -18.07 6.09 -7.28
C HIS A 158 -17.34 6.58 -6.01
N LEU A 159 -17.58 5.95 -4.85
CA LEU A 159 -17.02 6.39 -3.56
C LEU A 159 -15.88 5.51 -3.04
N VAL A 160 -15.52 4.44 -3.76
CA VAL A 160 -14.34 3.63 -3.47
C VAL A 160 -13.28 3.86 -4.53
N ILE A 161 -12.06 4.15 -4.12
CA ILE A 161 -10.90 4.14 -5.02
C ILE A 161 -10.30 2.74 -4.96
N ASP A 162 -10.32 2.01 -6.06
CA ASP A 162 -9.81 0.66 -6.16
C ASP A 162 -9.07 0.49 -7.49
N ALA A 163 -7.75 0.39 -7.41
CA ALA A 163 -6.91 0.12 -8.58
C ALA A 163 -7.04 -1.35 -9.05
N GLY A 164 -7.54 -2.24 -8.20
CA GLY A 164 -7.43 -3.68 -8.35
C GLY A 164 -6.07 -4.24 -7.94
N PRO A 165 -5.92 -5.57 -7.91
CA PRO A 165 -4.65 -6.20 -7.58
C PRO A 165 -3.61 -5.93 -8.66
N ARG A 166 -2.35 -5.82 -8.26
CA ARG A 166 -1.18 -5.83 -9.14
C ARG A 166 -0.29 -6.99 -8.75
N ALA A 167 0.32 -7.62 -9.74
CA ALA A 167 1.28 -8.69 -9.50
C ALA A 167 2.54 -8.49 -10.35
N LEU A 168 3.69 -8.84 -9.78
CA LEU A 168 4.97 -8.79 -10.49
C LEU A 168 5.88 -9.95 -10.10
N TYR A 169 6.71 -10.35 -11.05
CA TYR A 169 7.89 -11.17 -10.82
C TYR A 169 9.00 -10.29 -10.28
N ALA A 170 9.53 -10.58 -9.10
CA ALA A 170 10.52 -9.72 -8.47
C ALA A 170 11.81 -9.62 -9.31
N SER A 171 12.17 -10.69 -10.03
CA SER A 171 13.28 -10.71 -10.98
C SER A 171 13.21 -9.65 -12.09
N THR A 172 12.01 -9.15 -12.41
CA THR A 172 11.84 -8.11 -13.45
C THR A 172 12.17 -6.71 -12.97
N GLN A 173 12.16 -6.49 -11.64
CA GLN A 173 12.40 -5.19 -10.98
C GLN A 173 11.60 -4.03 -11.60
N SER A 174 10.46 -4.36 -12.21
CA SER A 174 9.62 -3.39 -12.91
C SER A 174 8.75 -2.62 -11.92
N MET A 175 8.59 -1.32 -12.14
CA MET A 175 7.65 -0.50 -11.40
C MET A 175 6.25 -0.71 -11.95
N VAL A 176 5.33 -1.22 -11.12
CA VAL A 176 3.92 -1.44 -11.48
C VAL A 176 3.06 -0.43 -10.73
N GLN A 177 2.23 0.32 -11.45
CA GLN A 177 1.41 1.39 -10.87
C GLN A 177 0.06 0.88 -10.36
N PHE A 178 -0.40 1.41 -9.23
CA PHE A 178 -1.77 1.27 -8.76
C PHE A 178 -2.63 2.43 -9.29
N ASP A 179 -2.64 2.61 -10.61
CA ASP A 179 -3.36 3.66 -11.31
C ASP A 179 -4.54 3.14 -12.14
N LYS A 180 -5.27 4.06 -12.78
CA LYS A 180 -6.43 3.78 -13.64
C LYS A 180 -6.08 3.10 -14.98
N SER A 181 -4.84 3.21 -15.44
CA SER A 181 -4.44 2.75 -16.78
C SER A 181 -3.70 1.42 -16.79
N THR A 182 -3.10 1.02 -15.67
CA THR A 182 -2.36 -0.23 -15.54
C THR A 182 -3.33 -1.37 -15.34
N GLU A 183 -3.20 -2.41 -16.15
CA GLU A 183 -4.04 -3.61 -16.04
C GLU A 183 -3.88 -4.28 -14.67
N SER A 184 -5.00 -4.68 -14.07
CA SER A 184 -5.00 -5.49 -12.85
C SER A 184 -4.48 -6.90 -13.12
N GLY A 185 -3.87 -7.55 -12.12
CA GLY A 185 -3.35 -8.90 -12.27
C GLY A 185 -3.03 -9.59 -10.96
N TYR A 186 -2.89 -10.91 -11.01
CA TYR A 186 -2.64 -11.77 -9.86
C TYR A 186 -1.77 -12.98 -10.22
N TRP A 187 -1.19 -13.63 -9.23
CA TRP A 187 -0.57 -14.94 -9.42
C TRP A 187 -1.62 -16.05 -9.56
N ASN A 188 -1.67 -16.70 -10.72
CA ASN A 188 -2.53 -17.84 -10.97
C ASN A 188 -1.79 -19.15 -10.62
N ALA A 189 -2.23 -19.83 -9.57
CA ALA A 189 -1.58 -21.05 -9.08
C ALA A 189 -1.72 -22.25 -10.04
N GLN A 190 -2.78 -22.28 -10.86
CA GLN A 190 -3.05 -23.35 -11.82
C GLN A 190 -2.12 -23.23 -13.03
N THR A 191 -2.01 -22.03 -13.62
CA THR A 191 -1.13 -21.80 -14.76
C THR A 191 0.32 -21.52 -14.36
N LYS A 192 0.56 -21.21 -13.09
CA LYS A 192 1.86 -20.77 -12.54
C LYS A 192 2.41 -19.55 -13.27
N THR A 193 1.52 -18.61 -13.55
CA THR A 193 1.86 -17.35 -14.23
C THR A 193 1.17 -16.17 -13.58
N VAL A 194 1.78 -14.99 -13.68
CA VAL A 194 1.03 -13.74 -13.50
C VAL A 194 -0.01 -13.64 -14.61
N THR A 195 -1.27 -13.42 -14.23
CA THR A 195 -2.43 -13.39 -15.13
C THR A 195 -3.14 -12.06 -15.01
N GLY A 196 -3.43 -11.44 -16.16
CA GLY A 196 -4.18 -10.20 -16.27
C GLY A 196 -5.67 -10.36 -15.95
N LEU A 197 -6.27 -9.29 -15.46
CA LEU A 197 -7.69 -9.15 -15.16
C LEU A 197 -8.25 -7.93 -15.91
N PRO A 198 -8.40 -8.00 -17.25
CA PRO A 198 -8.79 -6.85 -18.08
C PRO A 198 -10.18 -6.31 -17.75
N ASN A 199 -11.03 -7.13 -17.13
CA ASN A 199 -12.39 -6.76 -16.74
C ASN A 199 -12.53 -6.44 -15.24
N TYR A 200 -11.42 -6.22 -14.53
CA TYR A 200 -11.50 -5.79 -13.13
C TYR A 200 -12.18 -4.41 -13.07
N PRO A 201 -13.19 -4.21 -12.21
CA PRO A 201 -13.92 -2.95 -12.12
C PRO A 201 -13.11 -1.89 -11.37
N GLN A 202 -12.05 -1.39 -12.01
CA GLN A 202 -11.21 -0.34 -11.45
C GLN A 202 -12.05 0.92 -11.24
N SER A 203 -11.85 1.57 -10.09
CA SER A 203 -12.63 2.74 -9.69
C SER A 203 -11.71 3.83 -9.17
N PHE A 204 -11.84 5.02 -9.75
CA PHE A 204 -11.22 6.26 -9.28
C PHE A 204 -12.29 7.35 -9.38
N PRO A 205 -12.33 8.34 -8.47
CA PRO A 205 -13.30 9.43 -8.52
C PRO A 205 -13.25 10.05 -9.93
N ALA A 206 -14.41 10.37 -10.53
CA ALA A 206 -14.51 10.53 -11.98
C ALA A 206 -13.50 11.58 -12.48
N SER A 207 -12.41 11.05 -13.03
CA SER A 207 -11.22 11.75 -13.51
C SER A 207 -11.37 12.17 -14.98
N ASP A 208 -12.54 11.91 -15.56
CA ASP A 208 -12.82 12.03 -16.98
C ASP A 208 -13.33 13.44 -17.39
N HIS A 209 -13.27 14.42 -16.48
CA HIS A 209 -13.48 15.82 -16.84
C HIS A 209 -12.16 16.54 -17.13
N ALA A 210 -12.09 17.16 -18.30
CA ALA A 210 -10.96 17.98 -18.73
C ALA A 210 -10.65 19.07 -17.68
N GLY A 211 -9.43 19.06 -17.15
CA GLY A 211 -8.96 20.01 -16.13
C GLY A 211 -8.96 19.48 -14.69
N SER A 212 -9.42 18.24 -14.43
CA SER A 212 -9.26 17.64 -13.11
C SER A 212 -7.82 17.19 -12.85
N GLN A 213 -7.23 17.65 -11.74
CA GLN A 213 -6.05 17.03 -11.13
C GLN A 213 -6.54 15.99 -10.10
N GLY A 214 -7.46 15.12 -10.51
CA GLY A 214 -8.08 14.13 -9.64
C GLY A 214 -7.09 13.07 -9.14
N ILE A 215 -7.50 12.28 -8.15
CA ILE A 215 -6.71 11.13 -7.69
C ILE A 215 -6.75 10.05 -8.79
N THR A 216 -5.62 9.83 -9.48
CA THR A 216 -5.49 8.84 -10.57
C THR A 216 -4.62 7.64 -10.19
N THR A 217 -3.98 7.67 -9.02
CA THR A 217 -3.09 6.62 -8.53
C THR A 217 -3.16 6.46 -7.01
N LEU A 218 -3.03 5.23 -6.53
CA LEU A 218 -2.83 4.89 -5.12
C LEU A 218 -1.35 4.67 -4.77
N GLY A 219 -0.44 4.82 -5.75
CA GLY A 219 0.99 4.61 -5.61
C GLY A 219 1.53 3.58 -6.59
N ALA A 220 2.56 2.86 -6.18
CA ALA A 220 3.22 1.85 -7.02
C ALA A 220 3.80 0.70 -6.19
N MET A 221 4.18 -0.39 -6.86
CA MET A 221 5.00 -1.45 -6.29
C MET A 221 6.17 -1.80 -7.22
N THR A 222 7.28 -2.23 -6.64
CA THR A 222 8.43 -2.79 -7.36
C THR A 222 9.12 -3.82 -6.47
N ALA A 223 10.22 -4.41 -6.93
CA ALA A 223 11.04 -5.30 -6.12
C ALA A 223 12.53 -4.99 -6.22
N GLU A 224 13.25 -5.26 -5.13
CA GLU A 224 14.71 -5.30 -5.11
C GLU A 224 15.22 -6.56 -5.81
N SER A 225 16.47 -6.56 -6.26
CA SER A 225 17.10 -7.72 -6.95
C SER A 225 17.15 -8.99 -6.09
N THR A 226 17.08 -8.84 -4.77
CA THR A 226 16.99 -9.95 -3.80
C THR A 226 15.62 -10.61 -3.78
N GLY A 227 14.60 -10.00 -4.39
CA GLY A 227 13.22 -10.49 -4.38
C GLY A 227 12.30 -9.84 -3.35
N ARG A 228 12.81 -8.89 -2.55
CA ARG A 228 12.04 -8.12 -1.57
C ARG A 228 11.07 -7.17 -2.27
N LEU A 229 9.86 -7.04 -1.76
CA LEU A 229 8.83 -6.15 -2.29
C LEU A 229 8.99 -4.74 -1.71
N LEU A 230 8.85 -3.73 -2.56
CA LEU A 230 8.68 -2.33 -2.17
C LEU A 230 7.28 -1.87 -2.55
N VAL A 231 6.52 -1.33 -1.60
CA VAL A 231 5.20 -0.70 -1.85
C VAL A 231 5.30 0.79 -1.54
N LEU A 232 5.00 1.63 -2.53
CA LEU A 232 5.02 3.08 -2.46
C LEU A 232 3.60 3.62 -2.37
N GLY A 233 3.39 4.62 -1.51
CA GLY A 233 2.12 5.35 -1.47
C GLY A 233 1.92 6.28 -2.66
N GLY A 234 0.72 6.86 -2.77
CA GLY A 234 0.40 7.88 -3.77
C GLY A 234 1.08 9.24 -3.50
N HIS A 235 0.78 10.23 -4.35
CA HIS A 235 1.48 11.52 -4.36
C HIS A 235 0.91 12.59 -3.40
N GLY A 236 0.11 12.17 -2.42
CA GLY A 236 -0.52 13.09 -1.46
C GLY A 236 -1.61 13.97 -2.07
N MET A 237 -2.22 13.52 -3.17
CA MET A 237 -3.31 14.23 -3.84
C MET A 237 -4.61 14.13 -3.04
N ALA A 238 -5.36 15.23 -3.01
CA ALA A 238 -6.70 15.31 -2.44
C ALA A 238 -7.61 16.12 -3.36
N CYS A 239 -8.86 15.72 -3.51
CA CYS A 239 -9.85 16.41 -4.33
C CYS A 239 -11.29 16.20 -3.82
N GLY A 240 -12.16 17.21 -4.03
CA GLY A 240 -13.60 17.09 -3.83
C GLY A 240 -14.31 16.54 -5.06
N PHE A 241 -15.54 16.03 -4.88
CA PHE A 241 -16.38 15.49 -5.95
C PHE A 241 -17.85 15.89 -5.78
N ASP A 242 -18.60 15.97 -6.87
CA ASP A 242 -20.03 16.30 -6.86
C ASP A 242 -20.93 15.08 -6.58
N ASN A 243 -22.25 15.27 -6.63
CA ASN A 243 -23.23 14.22 -6.34
C ASN A 243 -23.26 13.07 -7.37
N ASP A 244 -22.57 13.23 -8.50
CA ASP A 244 -22.38 12.21 -9.52
C ASP A 244 -21.01 11.51 -9.39
N GLY A 245 -20.21 11.90 -8.38
CA GLY A 245 -18.89 11.35 -8.10
C GLY A 245 -17.81 11.90 -9.02
N ALA A 246 -18.09 12.98 -9.73
CA ALA A 246 -17.15 13.66 -10.61
C ALA A 246 -16.32 14.67 -9.86
N PHE A 247 -15.04 14.81 -10.24
CA PHE A 247 -14.17 15.85 -9.69
C PHE A 247 -14.84 17.23 -9.82
N SER A 248 -14.80 18.01 -8.73
CA SER A 248 -15.31 19.37 -8.75
C SER A 248 -14.42 20.30 -7.91
N SER A 249 -13.84 21.30 -8.56
CA SER A 249 -13.05 22.35 -7.88
C SER A 249 -13.91 23.28 -7.02
N ALA A 250 -15.24 23.23 -7.18
CA ALA A 250 -16.19 23.98 -6.36
C ALA A 250 -16.51 23.27 -5.04
N GLN A 251 -16.15 21.99 -4.91
CA GLN A 251 -16.39 21.22 -3.68
C GLN A 251 -15.20 21.39 -2.73
N PRO A 252 -15.39 22.00 -1.55
CA PRO A 252 -14.31 22.22 -0.60
C PRO A 252 -13.81 20.89 -0.05
N LEU A 253 -12.48 20.78 0.12
CA LEU A 253 -11.90 19.77 0.99
C LEU A 253 -12.09 20.23 2.43
N ASN A 254 -13.09 19.68 3.12
CA ASN A 254 -13.36 20.06 4.50
C ASN A 254 -12.22 19.64 5.45
N HIS A 255 -11.49 18.57 5.12
CA HIS A 255 -10.36 18.05 5.89
C HIS A 255 -9.24 17.52 5.00
N ASN A 256 -7.98 17.70 5.41
CA ASN A 256 -6.79 17.26 4.66
C ASN A 256 -6.58 15.72 4.64
N THR A 257 -7.43 14.96 5.32
CA THR A 257 -7.33 13.50 5.48
C THR A 257 -8.63 12.74 5.23
N ASP A 258 -9.76 13.45 5.20
CA ASP A 258 -11.10 12.88 5.12
C ASP A 258 -11.86 13.48 3.94
N ASN A 259 -12.25 12.60 3.01
CA ASN A 259 -13.15 12.90 1.92
C ASN A 259 -14.58 12.88 2.47
N GLU A 260 -14.97 13.97 3.14
CA GLU A 260 -16.33 14.21 3.67
C GLU A 260 -17.23 14.90 2.67
#